data_AF-A0A354RBT8-F1
#
_entry.id   AF-A0A354RBT8-F1
#
_cell.length_a   1.000
_cell.length_b   1.000
_cell.length_c   1.000
_cell.angle_alpha   90.00
_cell.angle_beta   90.00
_cell.angle_gamma   90.00
#
_symmetry.space_group_name_H-M   'P 1'
#
loop_
_entity.id
_entity.type
_entity.pdbx_description
1 polymer ?
#
loop_
_entity_poly.entity_id
_entity_poly.type
_entity_poly.pdbx_seq_one_letter_code
_entity_poly.pdbx_strand_id
1 'polypeptide(L)'
;EACQEYGNPPAPLLGFGVFENVEAILDERFGEGNYKLVNMEINWAEETGLWLNGIAPIILSIGLVCIFVEFKTPGFGIFGVLGLVLLLIFFGSKYVAGLAGQEELLFFLLGACLVLVEVFLTPGLLLPGLVGFVLMVGSIFWAMVDVWPTPDFEWEMEVFRPPLWEMLQSVGLALAMGFIVLRILPHTPLWQSLILNETVGGSVDFSTPSSLTSSNQKEKLTGKFGITVTELFPGGEIEIEGKRFDARSTLGKIPKGQKIEVVKCTEFDLIVRPLDS
;
A
#
# COMPACT_ATOMS: atom_id res chain seq x y z
N GLU A 1 43.13 -42.40 15.75
CA GLU A 1 43.25 -42.02 17.18
C GLU A 1 41.92 -42.20 17.93
N ALA A 2 40.80 -41.62 17.48
CA ALA A 2 39.52 -41.73 18.21
C ALA A 2 38.95 -43.17 18.36
N CYS A 3 39.20 -44.07 17.40
CA CYS A 3 38.75 -45.47 17.44
C CYS A 3 39.82 -46.45 17.97
N GLN A 4 40.93 -45.95 18.54
CA GLN A 4 42.01 -46.80 19.04
C GLN A 4 41.59 -47.46 20.36
N GLU A 5 41.88 -48.75 20.51
CA GLU A 5 41.53 -49.52 21.70
C GLU A 5 42.54 -49.27 22.84
N TYR A 6 42.03 -49.04 24.05
CA TYR A 6 42.82 -48.87 25.27
C TYR A 6 42.27 -49.80 26.37
N GLY A 7 43.15 -50.25 27.29
CA GLY A 7 42.76 -51.03 28.47
C GLY A 7 42.73 -52.56 28.30
N ASN A 8 42.24 -53.27 29.32
CA ASN A 8 42.09 -54.73 29.33
C ASN A 8 40.80 -55.10 30.11
N PRO A 9 39.70 -55.51 29.44
CA PRO A 9 39.61 -55.79 28.00
C PRO A 9 39.75 -54.52 27.13
N PRO A 10 40.30 -54.65 25.92
CA PRO A 10 40.48 -53.52 25.01
C PRO A 10 39.13 -52.95 24.57
N ALA A 11 38.96 -51.64 24.69
CA ALA A 11 37.78 -50.93 24.23
C ALA A 11 38.14 -49.54 23.67
N PRO A 12 37.43 -49.04 22.64
CA PRO A 12 37.62 -47.69 22.13
C PRO A 12 36.99 -46.64 23.05
N LEU A 13 37.68 -45.51 23.25
CA LEU A 13 37.26 -44.47 24.20
C LEU A 13 36.41 -43.34 23.59
N LEU A 14 36.63 -42.99 22.32
CA LEU A 14 36.06 -41.77 21.73
C LEU A 14 35.17 -42.01 20.49
N GLY A 15 35.33 -43.14 19.79
CA GLY A 15 34.51 -43.48 18.63
C GLY A 15 34.42 -44.98 18.43
N PHE A 16 33.27 -45.46 17.96
CA PHE A 16 33.01 -46.89 17.73
C PHE A 16 33.40 -47.35 16.31
N GLY A 17 33.82 -46.44 15.43
CA GLY A 17 34.28 -46.74 14.07
C GLY A 17 34.40 -45.50 13.20
N VAL A 18 35.03 -45.66 12.03
CA VAL A 18 35.07 -44.68 10.94
C VAL A 18 34.35 -45.29 9.75
N PHE A 19 33.35 -44.61 9.22
CA PHE A 19 32.48 -45.10 8.16
C PHE A 19 32.46 -44.11 7.00
N GLU A 20 32.29 -44.61 5.78
CA GLU A 20 32.32 -43.78 4.56
C GLU A 20 31.01 -43.00 4.33
N ASN A 21 29.88 -43.51 4.82
CA ASN A 21 28.56 -42.90 4.67
C ASN A 21 27.66 -43.21 5.89
N VAL A 22 26.50 -42.54 5.96
CA VAL A 22 25.56 -42.65 7.09
C VAL A 22 24.92 -44.04 7.13
N GLU A 23 24.69 -44.63 5.96
CA GLU A 23 24.13 -45.97 5.80
C GLU A 23 25.02 -47.03 6.45
N ALA A 24 26.33 -47.01 6.21
CA ALA A 24 27.27 -47.94 6.83
C ALA A 24 27.29 -47.84 8.37
N ILE A 25 27.06 -46.64 8.92
CA ILE A 25 26.91 -46.46 10.38
C ILE A 25 25.63 -47.15 10.88
N LEU A 26 24.53 -47.01 10.14
CA LEU A 26 23.23 -47.57 10.50
C LEU A 26 23.19 -49.08 10.32
N ASP A 27 23.83 -49.60 9.27
CA ASP A 27 23.99 -51.03 9.02
C ASP A 27 24.76 -51.70 10.16
N GLU A 28 25.87 -51.12 10.62
CA GLU A 28 26.65 -51.63 11.76
C GLU A 28 25.86 -51.58 13.09
N ARG A 29 25.10 -50.50 13.32
CA ARG A 29 24.41 -50.24 14.60
C ARG A 29 23.09 -50.98 14.75
N PHE A 30 22.35 -51.13 13.67
CA PHE A 30 20.98 -51.66 13.69
C PHE A 30 20.81 -52.90 12.81
N GLY A 31 21.75 -53.20 11.91
CA GLY A 31 21.66 -54.27 10.93
C GLY A 31 20.96 -53.80 9.65
N GLU A 32 21.41 -54.34 8.50
CA GLU A 32 20.81 -54.07 7.19
C GLU A 32 19.30 -54.34 7.21
N GLY A 33 18.51 -53.35 6.77
CA GLY A 33 17.05 -53.45 6.66
C GLY A 33 16.26 -53.24 7.96
N ASN A 34 16.92 -53.04 9.10
CA ASN A 34 16.26 -52.78 10.39
C ASN A 34 16.05 -51.29 10.69
N TYR A 35 16.36 -50.40 9.75
CA TYR A 35 16.13 -48.97 9.86
C TYR A 35 15.43 -48.42 8.62
N LYS A 36 14.85 -47.23 8.77
CA LYS A 36 14.31 -46.45 7.66
C LYS A 36 14.99 -45.08 7.68
N LEU A 37 15.86 -44.83 6.71
CA LEU A 37 16.43 -43.51 6.50
C LEU A 37 15.39 -42.63 5.80
N VAL A 38 15.06 -41.49 6.41
CA VAL A 38 14.19 -40.47 5.81
C VAL A 38 15.02 -39.20 5.66
N ASN A 39 15.45 -38.92 4.43
CA ASN A 39 16.16 -37.69 4.11
C ASN A 39 15.15 -36.55 3.94
N MET A 40 15.33 -35.47 4.69
CA MET A 40 14.56 -34.24 4.49
C MET A 40 15.29 -33.40 3.44
N GLU A 41 14.81 -33.46 2.20
CA GLU A 41 15.29 -32.60 1.13
C GLU A 41 14.43 -31.33 1.08
N ILE A 42 15.08 -30.17 0.91
CA ILE A 42 14.41 -28.90 0.72
C ILE A 42 13.68 -28.93 -0.62
N ASN A 43 12.38 -28.65 -0.60
CA ASN A 43 11.61 -28.55 -1.84
C ASN A 43 11.74 -27.15 -2.48
N TRP A 44 11.34 -27.02 -3.75
CA TRP A 44 11.44 -25.75 -4.48
C TRP A 44 10.65 -24.59 -3.84
N ALA A 45 9.54 -24.89 -3.15
CA ALA A 45 8.71 -23.89 -2.49
C ALA A 45 9.36 -23.39 -1.20
N GLU A 46 10.03 -24.28 -0.46
CA GLU A 46 10.87 -23.94 0.69
C GLU A 46 12.07 -23.08 0.28
N GLU A 47 12.77 -23.45 -0.80
CA GLU A 47 13.86 -22.66 -1.36
C GLU A 47 13.40 -21.24 -1.74
N THR A 48 12.24 -21.15 -2.40
CA THR A 48 11.64 -19.86 -2.76
C THR A 48 11.25 -19.04 -1.52
N GLY A 49 10.67 -19.67 -0.49
CA GLY A 49 10.29 -18.98 0.74
C GLY A 49 11.50 -18.47 1.52
N LEU A 50 12.58 -19.25 1.59
CA LEU A 50 13.85 -18.83 2.18
C LEU A 50 14.48 -17.65 1.43
N TRP A 51 14.43 -17.67 0.09
CA TRP A 51 14.88 -16.55 -0.73
C TRP A 51 14.03 -15.29 -0.51
N LEU A 52 12.70 -15.44 -0.48
CA LEU A 52 11.77 -14.34 -0.19
C LEU A 52 11.99 -13.77 1.22
N ASN A 53 12.33 -14.60 2.21
CA ASN A 53 12.67 -14.12 3.55
C ASN A 53 13.93 -13.25 3.54
N GLY A 54 14.95 -13.60 2.73
CA GLY A 54 16.16 -12.79 2.56
C GLY A 54 15.90 -11.37 2.03
N ILE A 55 14.81 -11.18 1.26
CA ILE A 55 14.36 -9.88 0.76
C ILE A 55 13.09 -9.36 1.47
N ALA A 56 12.72 -9.94 2.60
CA ALA A 56 11.50 -9.58 3.34
C ALA A 56 11.42 -8.08 3.69
N PRO A 57 12.51 -7.38 4.09
CA PRO A 57 12.43 -5.93 4.34
C PRO A 57 12.00 -5.14 3.10
N ILE A 58 12.42 -5.56 1.91
CA ILE A 58 12.06 -4.91 0.64
C ILE A 58 10.58 -5.17 0.33
N ILE A 59 10.13 -6.43 0.45
CA ILE A 59 8.73 -6.82 0.24
C ILE A 59 7.81 -6.03 1.17
N LEU A 60 8.13 -5.98 2.46
CA LEU A 60 7.39 -5.21 3.46
C LEU A 60 7.38 -3.72 3.11
N SER A 61 8.53 -3.16 2.71
CA SER A 61 8.63 -1.74 2.35
C SER A 61 7.74 -1.38 1.15
N ILE A 62 7.79 -2.18 0.09
CA ILE A 62 6.97 -1.95 -1.10
C ILE A 62 5.49 -2.12 -0.76
N GLY A 63 5.14 -3.14 0.03
CA GLY A 63 3.77 -3.36 0.49
C GLY A 63 3.21 -2.16 1.26
N LEU A 64 3.98 -1.62 2.21
CA LEU A 64 3.61 -0.42 2.97
C LEU A 64 3.49 0.82 2.08
N VAL A 65 4.39 1.00 1.11
CA VAL A 65 4.32 2.11 0.15
C VAL A 65 3.09 2.01 -0.74
N CYS A 66 2.73 0.81 -1.22
CA CYS A 66 1.51 0.61 -2.01
C CYS A 66 0.25 0.99 -1.21
N ILE A 67 0.14 0.56 0.05
CA ILE A 67 -0.97 0.95 0.94
C ILE A 67 -0.96 2.47 1.18
N PHE A 68 0.22 3.06 1.39
CA PHE A 68 0.34 4.51 1.59
C PHE A 68 -0.09 5.30 0.35
N VAL A 69 0.28 4.85 -0.85
CA VAL A 69 -0.14 5.46 -2.12
C VAL A 69 -1.65 5.41 -2.24
N GLU A 70 -2.28 4.27 -1.95
CA GLU A 70 -3.75 4.13 -1.95
C GLU A 70 -4.42 5.18 -1.05
N PHE A 71 -3.90 5.43 0.15
CA PHE A 71 -4.45 6.47 1.04
C PHE A 71 -4.27 7.90 0.50
N LYS A 72 -3.27 8.15 -0.34
CA LYS A 72 -2.98 9.48 -0.92
C LYS A 72 -3.69 9.72 -2.24
N THR A 73 -3.97 8.66 -3.01
CA THR A 73 -4.63 8.75 -4.31
C THR A 73 -6.12 8.42 -4.19
N PRO A 74 -7.03 9.36 -4.46
CA PRO A 74 -8.43 9.00 -4.69
C PRO A 74 -8.50 8.12 -5.96
N GLY A 75 -8.93 6.86 -5.86
CA GLY A 75 -8.84 5.93 -6.99
C GLY A 75 -9.27 4.49 -6.66
N PHE A 76 -9.14 3.60 -7.66
CA PHE A 76 -9.49 2.18 -7.55
C PHE A 76 -8.43 1.44 -6.72
N GLY A 77 -8.88 0.60 -5.79
CA GLY A 77 -8.14 -0.13 -4.73
C GLY A 77 -7.00 -1.07 -5.14
N ILE A 78 -6.39 -0.88 -6.31
CA ILE A 78 -5.36 -1.75 -6.88
C ILE A 78 -4.08 -1.68 -6.04
N PHE A 79 -3.65 -0.48 -5.62
CA PHE A 79 -2.45 -0.35 -4.80
C PHE A 79 -2.69 -0.90 -3.40
N GLY A 80 -3.89 -0.72 -2.86
CA GLY A 80 -4.31 -1.37 -1.61
C GLY A 80 -4.25 -2.91 -1.70
N VAL A 81 -4.84 -3.51 -2.73
CA VAL A 81 -4.81 -4.97 -2.94
C VAL A 81 -3.40 -5.48 -3.17
N LEU A 82 -2.61 -4.79 -4.00
CA LEU A 82 -1.21 -5.16 -4.25
C LEU A 82 -0.39 -5.09 -2.96
N GLY A 83 -0.58 -4.04 -2.17
CA GLY A 83 0.08 -3.90 -0.88
C GLY A 83 -0.30 -5.00 0.10
N LEU A 84 -1.59 -5.35 0.17
CA LEU A 84 -2.07 -6.48 0.98
C LEU A 84 -1.45 -7.82 0.52
N VAL A 85 -1.40 -8.08 -0.78
CA VAL A 85 -0.77 -9.29 -1.33
C VAL A 85 0.72 -9.36 -0.96
N LEU A 86 1.45 -8.24 -1.06
CA LEU A 86 2.86 -8.19 -0.66
C LEU A 86 3.03 -8.44 0.85
N LEU A 87 2.15 -7.92 1.69
CA LEU A 87 2.15 -8.23 3.12
C LEU A 87 1.87 -9.72 3.40
N LEU A 88 0.93 -10.34 2.68
CA LEU A 88 0.67 -11.77 2.78
C LEU A 88 1.88 -12.61 2.34
N ILE A 89 2.58 -12.19 1.28
CA ILE A 89 3.85 -12.81 0.84
C ILE A 89 4.92 -12.66 1.91
N PHE A 90 5.00 -11.52 2.59
CA PHE A 90 5.92 -11.31 3.72
C PHE A 90 5.63 -12.29 4.88
N PHE A 91 4.38 -12.44 5.30
CA PHE A 91 4.03 -13.43 6.33
C PHE A 91 4.32 -14.86 5.85
N GLY A 92 4.01 -15.17 4.59
CA GLY A 92 4.30 -16.48 3.99
C GLY A 92 5.79 -16.80 3.95
N SER A 93 6.66 -15.83 3.66
CA SER A 93 8.10 -16.06 3.65
C SER A 93 8.67 -16.27 5.06
N LYS A 94 8.17 -15.54 6.06
CA LYS A 94 8.51 -15.75 7.48
C LYS A 94 8.01 -17.11 7.98
N TYR A 95 6.82 -17.54 7.54
CA TYR A 95 6.27 -18.86 7.86
C TYR A 95 7.14 -20.00 7.30
N VAL A 96 7.53 -19.93 6.03
CA VAL A 96 8.42 -20.94 5.41
C VAL A 96 9.81 -20.95 6.05
N ALA A 97 10.31 -19.81 6.48
CA ALA A 97 11.58 -19.71 7.20
C ALA A 97 11.52 -20.26 8.64
N GLY A 98 10.34 -20.67 9.12
CA GLY A 98 10.14 -21.14 10.49
C GLY A 98 10.16 -20.03 11.55
N LEU A 99 10.13 -18.76 11.13
CA LEU A 99 10.20 -17.60 12.02
C LEU A 99 8.83 -17.17 12.54
N ALA A 100 7.76 -17.46 11.80
CA ALA A 100 6.40 -17.08 12.16
C ALA A 100 5.47 -18.29 12.06
N GLY A 101 4.49 -18.38 12.95
CA GLY A 101 3.40 -19.33 12.86
C GLY A 101 2.22 -18.81 12.03
N GLN A 102 1.04 -19.35 12.30
CA GLN A 102 -0.22 -18.88 11.70
C GLN A 102 -0.88 -17.79 12.57
N GLU A 103 -0.44 -17.67 13.82
CA GLU A 103 -0.93 -16.76 14.82
C GLU A 103 -0.72 -15.31 14.39
N GLU A 104 0.48 -14.97 13.95
CA GLU A 104 0.87 -13.62 13.56
C GLU A 104 0.01 -13.13 12.40
N LEU A 105 -0.20 -13.98 11.38
CA LEU A 105 -1.08 -13.67 10.26
C LEU A 105 -2.53 -13.47 10.72
N LEU A 106 -3.02 -14.29 11.67
CA LEU A 106 -4.37 -14.16 12.20
C LEU A 106 -4.55 -12.83 12.95
N PHE A 107 -3.60 -12.44 13.80
CA PHE A 107 -3.62 -11.15 14.50
C PHE A 107 -3.52 -9.97 13.55
N PHE A 108 -2.72 -10.09 12.48
CA PHE A 108 -2.65 -9.08 11.42
C PHE A 108 -4.01 -8.88 10.76
N LEU A 109 -4.66 -9.97 10.32
CA LEU A 109 -5.96 -9.92 9.66
C LEU A 109 -7.07 -9.42 10.59
N LEU A 110 -7.05 -9.86 11.86
CA LEU A 110 -7.96 -9.35 12.88
C LEU A 110 -7.79 -7.84 13.08
N GLY A 111 -6.54 -7.38 13.16
CA GLY A 111 -6.21 -5.97 13.27
C GLY A 111 -6.72 -5.17 12.06
N ALA A 112 -6.50 -5.69 10.84
CA ALA A 112 -7.02 -5.10 9.61
C ALA A 112 -8.55 -5.03 9.62
N CYS A 113 -9.25 -6.09 10.06
CA CYS A 113 -10.70 -6.07 10.22
C CYS A 113 -11.17 -5.00 11.21
N LEU A 114 -10.51 -4.82 12.35
CA LEU A 114 -10.86 -3.78 13.32
C LEU A 114 -10.68 -2.36 12.75
N VAL A 115 -9.62 -2.13 11.96
CA VAL A 115 -9.42 -0.87 11.24
C VAL A 115 -10.56 -0.64 10.24
N LEU A 116 -10.95 -1.66 9.46
CA LEU A 116 -12.06 -1.56 8.52
C LEU A 116 -13.39 -1.27 9.25
N VAL A 117 -13.63 -1.90 10.40
CA VAL A 117 -14.82 -1.65 11.21
C VAL A 117 -14.88 -0.19 11.65
N GLU A 118 -13.77 0.39 12.11
CA GLU A 118 -13.78 1.81 12.46
C GLU A 118 -14.07 2.70 11.24
N VAL A 119 -13.40 2.43 10.11
CA VAL A 119 -13.53 3.25 8.89
C VAL A 119 -14.96 3.21 8.32
N PHE A 120 -15.63 2.05 8.35
CA PHE A 120 -16.94 1.87 7.72
C PHE A 120 -18.14 1.96 8.68
N LEU A 121 -18.02 1.43 9.91
CA LEU A 121 -19.17 1.32 10.84
C LEU A 121 -19.16 2.43 11.89
N THR A 122 -18.01 2.79 12.44
CA THR A 122 -17.91 3.77 13.54
C THR A 122 -16.86 4.85 13.30
N PRO A 123 -17.00 5.70 12.26
CA PRO A 123 -16.05 6.77 12.01
C PRO A 123 -15.97 7.71 13.22
N GLY A 124 -14.76 7.94 13.74
CA GLY A 124 -14.50 8.87 14.84
C GLY A 124 -14.44 8.26 16.25
N LEU A 125 -14.65 6.94 16.41
CA LEU A 125 -14.49 6.26 17.70
C LEU A 125 -13.02 6.06 18.10
N LEU A 126 -12.10 5.97 17.14
CA LEU A 126 -10.63 5.84 17.28
C LEU A 126 -10.13 4.56 17.99
N LEU A 127 -10.92 3.97 18.89
CA LEU A 127 -10.52 2.81 19.68
C LEU A 127 -10.32 1.54 18.82
N PRO A 128 -11.28 1.11 17.97
CA PRO A 128 -11.11 -0.13 17.20
C PRO A 128 -9.95 -0.05 16.21
N GLY A 129 -9.78 1.09 15.54
CA GLY A 129 -8.71 1.35 14.60
C GLY A 129 -7.35 1.50 15.27
N LEU A 130 -7.26 2.12 16.45
CA LEU A 130 -6.00 2.14 17.20
C LEU A 130 -5.60 0.73 17.65
N VAL A 131 -6.54 -0.04 18.23
CA VAL A 131 -6.28 -1.43 18.62
C VAL A 131 -5.91 -2.26 17.40
N GLY A 132 -6.64 -2.11 16.29
CA GLY A 132 -6.36 -2.80 15.05
C GLY A 132 -4.98 -2.47 14.47
N PHE A 133 -4.60 -1.19 14.48
CA PHE A 133 -3.27 -0.74 14.06
C PHE A 133 -2.16 -1.33 14.94
N VAL A 134 -2.33 -1.32 16.27
CA VAL A 134 -1.36 -1.93 17.20
C VAL A 134 -1.23 -3.44 16.95
N LEU A 135 -2.35 -4.14 16.70
CA LEU A 135 -2.33 -5.56 16.35
C LEU A 135 -1.59 -5.80 15.02
N MET A 136 -1.83 -4.98 14.01
CA MET A 136 -1.13 -5.09 12.73
C MET A 136 0.37 -4.86 12.88
N VAL A 137 0.80 -3.77 13.51
CA VAL A 137 2.23 -3.48 13.72
C VAL A 137 2.88 -4.54 14.62
N GLY A 138 2.20 -4.93 15.70
CA GLY A 138 2.65 -5.96 16.61
C GLY A 138 2.82 -7.33 15.94
N SER A 139 1.89 -7.71 15.05
CA SER A 139 2.00 -8.97 14.29
C SER A 139 3.14 -8.97 13.28
N ILE A 140 3.39 -7.85 12.58
CA ILE A 140 4.53 -7.72 11.67
C ILE A 140 5.84 -7.86 12.45
N PHE A 141 5.93 -7.20 13.61
CA PHE A 141 7.09 -7.31 14.47
C PHE A 141 7.26 -8.73 15.02
N TRP A 142 6.18 -9.35 15.50
CA TRP A 142 6.20 -10.73 16.01
C TRP A 142 6.63 -11.71 14.93
N ALA A 143 6.18 -11.56 13.67
CA ALA A 143 6.62 -12.40 12.56
C ALA A 143 8.11 -12.28 12.21
N MET A 144 8.81 -11.28 12.74
CA MET A 144 10.27 -11.15 12.62
C MET A 144 11.01 -11.80 13.80
N VAL A 145 10.34 -12.04 14.94
CA VAL A 145 10.94 -12.60 16.15
C VAL A 145 11.16 -14.10 15.96
N ASP A 146 12.41 -14.51 16.01
CA ASP A 146 12.79 -15.93 15.93
C ASP A 146 12.52 -16.62 17.28
N VAL A 147 11.36 -17.27 17.39
CA VAL A 147 10.98 -18.06 18.58
C VAL A 147 11.16 -19.54 18.28
N TRP A 148 12.34 -20.07 18.59
CA TRP A 148 12.55 -21.51 18.47
C TRP A 148 11.88 -22.25 19.62
N PRO A 149 11.12 -23.34 19.37
CA PRO A 149 10.48 -24.14 20.42
C PRO A 149 11.52 -25.03 21.12
N THR A 150 12.51 -24.44 21.78
CA THR A 150 13.40 -25.14 22.70
C THR A 150 12.77 -25.21 24.09
N PRO A 151 13.01 -26.29 24.86
CA PRO A 151 12.54 -26.39 26.25
C PRO A 151 13.03 -25.26 27.16
N ASP A 152 14.17 -24.67 26.81
CA ASP A 152 14.87 -23.64 27.58
C ASP A 152 14.72 -22.24 26.95
N PHE A 153 13.68 -21.99 26.14
CA PHE A 153 13.47 -20.66 25.56
C PHE A 153 13.10 -19.64 26.65
N GLU A 154 13.99 -18.67 26.86
CA GLU A 154 13.76 -17.53 27.73
C GLU A 154 13.58 -16.24 26.92
N TRP A 155 12.68 -15.37 27.37
CA TRP A 155 12.43 -14.06 26.75
C TRP A 155 13.58 -13.10 27.07
N GLU A 156 14.65 -13.18 26.28
CA GLU A 156 15.81 -12.31 26.41
C GLU A 156 15.77 -11.13 25.42
N MET A 157 16.36 -10.01 25.81
CA MET A 157 16.44 -8.81 24.96
C MET A 157 17.24 -9.05 23.66
N GLU A 158 18.09 -10.08 23.62
CA GLU A 158 18.85 -10.46 22.43
C GLU A 158 17.95 -10.97 21.30
N VAL A 159 16.84 -11.63 21.63
CA VAL A 159 15.86 -12.14 20.65
C VAL A 159 15.17 -10.99 19.90
N PHE A 160 14.99 -9.84 20.56
CA PHE A 160 14.33 -8.67 19.96
C PHE A 160 15.27 -7.77 19.15
N ARG A 161 16.59 -7.88 19.33
CA ARG A 161 17.55 -6.99 18.65
C ARG A 161 17.56 -7.16 17.12
N PRO A 162 17.65 -8.39 16.55
CA PRO A 162 17.58 -8.57 15.10
C PRO A 162 16.24 -8.11 14.48
N PRO A 163 15.06 -8.50 15.03
CA PRO A 163 13.76 -8.03 14.56
C PRO A 163 13.62 -6.50 14.55
N LEU A 164 14.12 -5.83 15.60
CA LEU A 164 14.11 -4.36 15.65
C LEU A 164 14.93 -3.74 14.52
N TRP A 165 16.07 -4.34 14.18
CA TRP A 165 16.91 -3.86 13.08
C TRP A 165 16.27 -4.11 11.72
N GLU A 166 15.68 -5.28 11.50
CA GLU A 166 14.91 -5.59 10.29
C GLU A 166 13.71 -4.65 10.12
N MET A 167 12.96 -4.42 11.20
CA MET A 167 11.82 -3.50 11.19
C MET A 167 12.30 -2.08 10.87
N LEU A 168 13.39 -1.61 11.47
CA LEU A 168 13.91 -0.27 11.21
C LEU A 168 14.39 -0.11 9.76
N GLN A 169 15.04 -1.13 9.19
CA GLN A 169 15.42 -1.13 7.77
C GLN A 169 14.20 -1.08 6.85
N SER A 170 13.17 -1.88 7.12
CA SER A 170 11.95 -1.92 6.31
C SER A 170 11.20 -0.59 6.39
N VAL A 171 11.03 -0.01 7.58
CA VAL A 171 10.40 1.30 7.75
C VAL A 171 11.23 2.39 7.10
N GLY A 172 12.56 2.37 7.28
CA GLY A 172 13.47 3.34 6.66
C GLY A 172 13.43 3.30 5.14
N LEU A 173 13.41 2.09 4.56
CA LEU A 173 13.28 1.90 3.12
C LEU A 173 11.89 2.30 2.62
N ALA A 174 10.82 1.97 3.34
CA ALA A 174 9.46 2.41 3.03
C ALA A 174 9.34 3.93 3.03
N LEU A 175 9.94 4.62 4.01
CA LEU A 175 9.95 6.08 4.08
C LEU A 175 10.76 6.70 2.93
N ALA A 176 11.93 6.15 2.60
CA ALA A 176 12.74 6.61 1.48
C ALA A 176 11.99 6.43 0.14
N MET A 177 11.42 5.26 -0.09
CA MET A 177 10.61 4.95 -1.28
C MET A 177 9.36 5.82 -1.33
N GLY A 178 8.65 5.97 -0.20
CA GLY A 178 7.48 6.82 -0.07
C GLY A 178 7.80 8.29 -0.36
N PHE A 179 8.95 8.80 0.10
CA PHE A 179 9.41 10.15 -0.21
C PHE A 179 9.71 10.32 -1.71
N ILE A 180 10.38 9.33 -2.34
CA ILE A 180 10.63 9.32 -3.78
C ILE A 180 9.30 9.33 -4.55
N VAL A 181 8.35 8.48 -4.14
CA VAL A 181 7.01 8.43 -4.73
C VAL A 181 6.31 9.78 -4.56
N LEU A 182 6.25 10.37 -3.37
CA LEU A 182 5.65 11.68 -3.16
C LEU A 182 6.30 12.79 -4.00
N ARG A 183 7.60 12.68 -4.31
CA ARG A 183 8.33 13.64 -5.15
C ARG A 183 8.02 13.48 -6.64
N ILE A 184 7.82 12.24 -7.10
CA ILE A 184 7.65 11.89 -8.51
C ILE A 184 6.17 11.84 -8.91
N LEU A 185 5.31 11.26 -8.07
CA LEU A 185 3.88 11.05 -8.29
C LEU A 185 3.12 12.29 -8.78
N PRO A 186 3.29 13.51 -8.22
CA PRO A 186 2.59 14.70 -8.71
C PRO A 186 2.96 15.10 -10.14
N HIS A 187 4.08 14.60 -10.68
CA HIS A 187 4.50 14.84 -12.07
C HIS A 187 4.10 13.71 -13.03
N THR A 188 3.39 12.68 -12.55
CA THR A 188 2.97 11.54 -13.39
C THR A 188 1.56 11.73 -13.96
N PRO A 189 1.28 11.21 -15.18
CA PRO A 189 -0.05 11.30 -15.81
C PRO A 189 -1.14 10.53 -15.04
N LEU A 190 -0.75 9.57 -14.20
CA LEU A 190 -1.67 8.83 -13.31
C LEU A 190 -2.29 9.76 -12.27
N TRP A 191 -1.49 10.64 -11.63
CA TRP A 191 -1.97 11.61 -10.64
C TRP A 191 -2.91 12.66 -11.26
N GLN A 192 -2.60 13.11 -12.47
CA GLN A 192 -3.44 14.06 -13.20
C GLN A 192 -4.77 13.45 -13.62
N SER A 193 -4.81 12.19 -14.04
CA SER A 193 -6.08 11.49 -14.36
C SER A 193 -6.98 11.27 -13.14
N LEU A 194 -6.38 11.02 -11.97
CA LEU A 194 -7.14 10.77 -10.73
C LEU A 194 -7.72 12.06 -10.12
N ILE A 195 -6.98 13.16 -10.14
CA ILE A 195 -7.44 14.44 -9.57
C ILE A 195 -8.34 15.21 -10.56
N LEU A 196 -8.09 15.12 -11.87
CA LEU A 196 -8.89 15.83 -12.86
C LEU A 196 -10.34 15.30 -12.95
N ASN A 197 -10.62 14.12 -12.39
CA ASN A 197 -11.98 13.58 -12.26
C ASN A 197 -12.73 14.04 -11.01
N GLU A 198 -12.06 14.50 -9.94
CA GLU A 198 -12.77 15.03 -8.76
C GLU A 198 -13.36 16.43 -9.01
N THR A 199 -12.80 17.20 -9.96
CA THR A 199 -13.43 18.44 -10.44
C THR A 199 -14.60 18.23 -11.39
N VAL A 200 -14.91 16.98 -11.77
CA VAL A 200 -16.05 16.62 -12.63
C VAL A 200 -17.07 15.77 -11.86
N GLY A 201 -17.30 16.12 -10.60
CA GLY A 201 -18.41 15.63 -9.80
C GLY A 201 -19.55 16.65 -9.74
N GLY A 202 -20.06 17.10 -10.89
CA GLY A 202 -21.14 18.09 -10.90
C GLY A 202 -21.62 18.46 -12.29
N SER A 203 -22.68 17.76 -12.72
CA SER A 203 -23.58 18.06 -13.84
C SER A 203 -22.96 18.19 -15.24
N VAL A 204 -23.21 17.13 -16.02
CA VAL A 204 -23.55 17.13 -17.46
C VAL A 204 -22.78 18.12 -18.33
N ASP A 205 -21.80 17.62 -19.10
CA ASP A 205 -21.36 18.35 -20.28
C ASP A 205 -21.25 17.47 -21.52
N PHE A 206 -22.13 17.80 -22.47
CA PHE A 206 -22.19 17.25 -23.80
C PHE A 206 -21.14 17.98 -24.65
N SER A 207 -20.03 17.28 -24.94
CA SER A 207 -19.13 17.54 -26.07
C SER A 207 -18.63 18.99 -26.27
N THR A 208 -17.38 19.28 -25.89
CA THR A 208 -16.37 19.92 -26.78
C THR A 208 -14.96 19.76 -26.16
N PRO A 209 -13.93 19.35 -26.92
CA PRO A 209 -12.56 19.26 -26.44
C PRO A 209 -11.84 20.61 -26.61
N SER A 210 -11.39 21.25 -25.52
CA SER A 210 -10.17 22.08 -25.45
C SER A 210 -10.16 22.99 -24.22
N SER A 211 -9.58 22.54 -23.11
CA SER A 211 -9.29 23.38 -21.95
C SER A 211 -7.80 23.34 -21.61
N LEU A 212 -6.97 23.74 -22.56
CA LEU A 212 -5.58 24.14 -22.31
C LEU A 212 -5.30 25.32 -23.22
N THR A 213 -5.64 26.54 -22.76
CA THR A 213 -5.24 27.91 -23.20
C THR A 213 -6.40 28.93 -23.21
N SER A 214 -7.14 29.08 -22.11
CA SER A 214 -8.30 29.99 -22.05
C SER A 214 -8.12 31.24 -21.17
N SER A 215 -6.95 31.49 -20.60
CA SER A 215 -6.69 32.73 -19.85
C SER A 215 -6.60 33.96 -20.78
N ASN A 216 -5.87 33.84 -21.89
CA ASN A 216 -5.69 34.97 -22.84
C ASN A 216 -6.92 35.31 -23.71
N GLN A 217 -7.90 34.41 -23.85
CA GLN A 217 -9.13 34.73 -24.59
C GLN A 217 -10.19 35.38 -23.71
N LYS A 218 -10.24 35.06 -22.40
CA LYS A 218 -11.25 35.61 -21.49
C LYS A 218 -11.05 37.10 -21.22
N GLU A 219 -9.81 37.60 -21.13
CA GLU A 219 -9.56 39.05 -20.99
C GLU A 219 -10.13 39.87 -22.17
N LYS A 220 -10.21 39.30 -23.38
CA LYS A 220 -10.79 39.94 -24.57
C LYS A 220 -12.32 39.97 -24.59
N LEU A 221 -13.00 39.33 -23.65
CA LEU A 221 -14.46 39.28 -23.57
C LEU A 221 -15.04 40.38 -22.67
N THR A 222 -14.22 41.05 -21.88
CA THR A 222 -14.64 42.19 -21.04
C THR A 222 -15.10 43.35 -21.94
N GLY A 223 -16.28 43.90 -21.66
CA GLY A 223 -16.91 44.96 -22.46
C GLY A 223 -17.65 44.48 -23.72
N LYS A 224 -17.75 43.17 -23.97
CA LYS A 224 -18.59 42.64 -25.04
C LYS A 224 -20.04 42.51 -24.61
N PHE A 225 -20.93 42.59 -25.60
CA PHE A 225 -22.37 42.42 -25.43
C PHE A 225 -22.81 41.01 -25.82
N GLY A 226 -23.78 40.49 -25.08
CA GLY A 226 -24.36 39.17 -25.30
C GLY A 226 -25.85 39.13 -25.00
N ILE A 227 -26.42 37.92 -25.05
CA ILE A 227 -27.82 37.65 -24.72
C ILE A 227 -27.88 36.50 -23.72
N THR A 228 -28.73 36.60 -22.70
CA THR A 228 -28.98 35.50 -21.76
C THR A 228 -29.71 34.33 -22.44
N VAL A 229 -29.15 33.12 -22.35
CA VAL A 229 -29.74 31.87 -22.86
C VAL A 229 -30.66 31.25 -21.81
N THR A 230 -30.27 31.33 -20.55
CA THR A 230 -31.10 30.99 -19.39
C THR A 230 -31.33 32.23 -18.54
N GLU A 231 -32.31 32.16 -17.65
CA GLU A 231 -32.50 33.19 -16.63
C GLU A 231 -31.30 33.20 -15.67
N LEU A 232 -30.77 34.39 -15.35
CA LEU A 232 -29.64 34.54 -14.43
C LEU A 232 -30.14 34.90 -13.02
N PHE A 233 -29.97 34.00 -12.05
CA PHE A 233 -30.27 34.27 -10.63
C PHE A 233 -29.51 33.37 -9.63
N PRO A 234 -28.35 33.81 -9.11
CA PRO A 234 -27.47 34.79 -9.71
C PRO A 234 -26.71 34.23 -10.93
N GLY A 235 -26.69 32.90 -11.14
CA GLY A 235 -25.97 32.23 -12.23
C GLY A 235 -26.86 31.72 -13.37
N GLY A 236 -26.24 31.46 -14.53
CA GLY A 236 -26.84 30.79 -15.69
C GLY A 236 -26.00 31.00 -16.97
N GLU A 237 -26.55 30.68 -18.13
CA GLU A 237 -25.83 30.73 -19.41
C GLU A 237 -26.13 32.00 -20.22
N ILE A 238 -25.09 32.54 -20.87
CA ILE A 238 -25.17 33.63 -21.84
C ILE A 238 -24.53 33.22 -23.17
N GLU A 239 -24.91 33.90 -24.25
CA GLU A 239 -24.33 33.75 -25.57
C GLU A 239 -23.67 35.06 -26.02
N ILE A 240 -22.40 34.98 -26.40
CA ILE A 240 -21.60 36.08 -26.95
C ILE A 240 -20.95 35.57 -28.24
N GLU A 241 -21.18 36.28 -29.36
CA GLU A 241 -20.60 35.93 -30.68
C GLU A 241 -20.84 34.47 -31.11
N GLY A 242 -22.01 33.91 -30.79
CA GLY A 242 -22.39 32.53 -31.13
C GLY A 242 -21.76 31.45 -30.25
N LYS A 243 -21.09 31.82 -29.16
CA LYS A 243 -20.52 30.89 -28.16
C LYS A 243 -21.22 31.06 -26.82
N ARG A 244 -21.49 29.94 -26.14
CA ARG A 244 -22.11 29.93 -24.81
C ARG A 244 -21.05 29.99 -23.70
N PHE A 245 -21.37 30.73 -22.66
CA PHE A 245 -20.52 30.90 -21.48
C PHE A 245 -21.36 30.90 -20.21
N ASP A 246 -20.81 30.38 -19.13
CA ASP A 246 -21.38 30.55 -17.79
C ASP A 246 -21.17 31.97 -17.29
N ALA A 247 -22.24 32.55 -16.77
CA ALA A 247 -22.25 33.91 -16.28
C ALA A 247 -23.02 34.06 -14.97
N ARG A 248 -22.66 35.13 -14.25
CA ARG A 248 -23.27 35.56 -13.01
C ARG A 248 -23.72 37.00 -13.12
N SER A 249 -24.96 37.27 -12.76
CA SER A 249 -25.50 38.63 -12.64
C SER A 249 -24.80 39.38 -11.51
N THR A 250 -24.41 40.62 -11.77
CA THR A 250 -23.84 41.51 -10.74
C THR A 250 -24.90 41.94 -9.72
N LEU A 251 -26.15 42.14 -10.18
CA LEU A 251 -27.26 42.67 -9.40
C LEU A 251 -28.59 42.15 -9.97
N GLY A 252 -29.39 41.54 -9.10
CA GLY A 252 -30.76 41.15 -9.42
C GLY A 252 -30.88 40.01 -10.43
N LYS A 253 -32.13 39.74 -10.81
CA LYS A 253 -32.55 38.67 -11.71
C LYS A 253 -32.58 39.18 -13.15
N ILE A 254 -31.91 38.49 -14.07
CA ILE A 254 -31.92 38.85 -15.50
C ILE A 254 -32.73 37.79 -16.26
N PRO A 255 -33.92 38.12 -16.80
CA PRO A 255 -34.73 37.19 -17.59
C PRO A 255 -34.02 36.71 -18.85
N LYS A 256 -34.38 35.50 -19.28
CA LYS A 256 -33.93 34.91 -20.55
C LYS A 256 -34.23 35.81 -21.74
N GLY A 257 -33.30 35.88 -22.69
CA GLY A 257 -33.39 36.72 -23.89
C GLY A 257 -33.02 38.20 -23.71
N GLN A 258 -32.58 38.63 -22.53
CA GLN A 258 -32.17 40.01 -22.29
C GLN A 258 -30.73 40.28 -22.76
N LYS A 259 -30.48 41.49 -23.28
CA LYS A 259 -29.15 41.96 -23.64
C LYS A 259 -28.33 42.30 -22.40
N ILE A 260 -27.08 41.86 -22.38
CA ILE A 260 -26.17 42.01 -21.25
C ILE A 260 -24.81 42.52 -21.72
N GLU A 261 -24.06 43.13 -20.81
CA GLU A 261 -22.65 43.51 -20.97
C GLU A 261 -21.78 42.76 -19.98
N VAL A 262 -20.62 42.27 -20.44
CA VAL A 262 -19.61 41.63 -19.58
C VAL A 262 -18.81 42.69 -18.83
N VAL A 263 -18.99 42.75 -17.52
CA VAL A 263 -18.32 43.72 -16.64
C VAL A 263 -16.96 43.20 -16.19
N LYS A 264 -16.85 41.89 -15.93
CA LYS A 264 -15.61 41.28 -15.44
C LYS A 264 -15.54 39.81 -15.84
N CYS A 265 -14.34 39.33 -16.15
CA CYS A 265 -14.09 37.91 -16.38
C CYS A 265 -13.39 37.31 -15.15
N THR A 266 -13.95 36.21 -14.63
CA THR A 266 -13.32 35.38 -13.59
C THR A 266 -12.77 34.10 -14.22
N GLU A 267 -11.97 33.35 -13.47
CA GLU A 267 -11.43 32.06 -13.92
C GLU A 267 -12.55 31.05 -14.26
N PHE A 268 -13.65 31.07 -13.51
CA PHE A 268 -14.76 30.12 -13.62
C PHE A 268 -16.01 30.69 -14.34
N ASP A 269 -16.39 31.95 -14.11
CA ASP A 269 -17.61 32.58 -14.66
C ASP A 269 -17.38 34.01 -15.20
N LEU A 270 -18.30 34.50 -16.03
CA LEU A 270 -18.36 35.89 -16.48
C LEU A 270 -19.34 36.70 -15.63
N ILE A 271 -18.91 37.85 -15.09
CA ILE A 271 -19.80 38.75 -14.35
C ILE A 271 -20.42 39.74 -15.31
N VAL A 272 -21.75 39.75 -15.38
CA VAL A 272 -22.51 40.50 -16.37
C VAL A 272 -23.56 41.41 -15.72
N ARG A 273 -23.97 42.44 -16.45
CA ARG A 273 -25.03 43.39 -16.05
C ARG A 273 -26.05 43.52 -17.18
N PRO A 274 -27.35 43.69 -16.87
CA PRO A 274 -28.34 44.03 -17.90
C PRO A 274 -27.99 45.37 -18.56
N LEU A 275 -28.16 45.44 -19.87
CA LEU A 275 -28.25 46.71 -20.56
C LEU A 275 -29.66 47.25 -20.32
N ASP A 276 -29.77 48.34 -19.57
CA ASP A 276 -30.99 49.12 -19.51
C ASP A 276 -31.31 49.63 -20.92
N SER A 277 -32.57 49.49 -21.36
CA SER A 277 -33.03 50.03 -22.64
C SER A 277 -33.14 51.55 -22.59
#